data_AF-A0A1G0ZES3-F1
#
_entry.id   AF-A0A1G0ZES3-F1
#
_cell.length_a   1.000
_cell.length_b   1.000
_cell.length_c   1.000
_cell.angle_alpha   90.00
_cell.angle_beta   90.00
_cell.angle_gamma   90.00
#
_symmetry.space_group_name_H-M   'P 1'
#
loop_
_entity.id
_entity.type
_entity.pdbx_description
1 polymer ?
#
loop_
_entity_poly.entity_id
_entity_poly.type
_entity_poly.pdbx_seq_one_letter_code
_entity_poly.pdbx_strand_id
1 'polypeptide(L)'
;MNIEKQITGNRVVLKVTGRLDATWAEHFHKASQETIRDGHHHLRIDASGLEYLSSAGIRSLIRIQRELTAVKGSFGIIHPSTFVSDTLRLSGLQLLIASDTEPSATTETVQPAGIPSPSMVQSIPGIRFESHPLAAQGLITVRGHGRWKPWQPVQDGDAVEIGFPVNVFGLGIGAPGKDVGSARSRFGEFIAASGHLSWLPGDGADTPDYLEQAEQFIPSLQVIQSLTGEGSFSHLLRFSPEEKGHFLNLSDLFLQVLQTTQSNAAALIALVEVEGLVGAALSRSPGLIQTNDHPGDFPEIRNWLGFCGERIHGQAQALVVAFLSRDPAHAPFSQLSPLTSRPEISAHAHAVVLPYRPLQQGVLELEKSVGAVFEDNEPIGLLHLIEDDRPAIGLGQSAFVRGACWCAPLKFSKEPLS
;
A
#
# COMPACT_ATOMS: atom_id res chain seq x y z
N MET A 1 -9.39 -0.94 -33.55
CA MET A 1 -8.22 -0.06 -33.37
C MET A 1 -7.02 -0.93 -33.07
N ASN A 2 -5.82 -0.60 -33.56
CA ASN A 2 -4.59 -1.31 -33.23
C ASN A 2 -3.68 -0.41 -32.37
N ILE A 3 -3.00 -0.99 -31.38
CA ILE A 3 -2.09 -0.26 -30.48
C ILE A 3 -0.78 -1.04 -30.41
N GLU A 4 0.31 -0.42 -30.85
CA GLU A 4 1.66 -0.98 -30.77
C GLU A 4 2.47 -0.21 -29.75
N LYS A 5 3.17 -0.93 -28.86
CA LYS A 5 3.98 -0.34 -27.78
C LYS A 5 5.46 -0.36 -28.15
N GLN A 6 6.10 0.80 -28.10
CA GLN A 6 7.55 0.95 -28.28
C GLN A 6 8.15 1.67 -27.07
N ILE A 7 9.19 1.08 -26.48
CA ILE A 7 9.92 1.67 -25.34
C ILE A 7 11.14 2.41 -25.88
N THR A 8 11.37 3.64 -25.43
CA THR A 8 12.50 4.48 -25.84
C THR A 8 13.04 5.23 -24.62
N GLY A 9 14.12 4.73 -24.03
CA GLY A 9 14.67 5.26 -22.78
C GLY A 9 13.65 5.18 -21.64
N ASN A 10 13.38 6.31 -20.98
CA ASN A 10 12.37 6.41 -19.91
C ASN A 10 10.94 6.71 -20.43
N ARG A 11 10.74 6.72 -21.75
CA ARG A 11 9.47 7.05 -22.41
C ARG A 11 8.88 5.82 -23.10
N VAL A 12 7.56 5.70 -23.08
CA VAL A 12 6.83 4.74 -23.93
C VAL A 12 6.04 5.49 -24.97
N VAL A 13 6.13 5.02 -26.21
CA VAL A 13 5.32 5.48 -27.33
C VAL A 13 4.29 4.40 -27.63
N LEU A 14 3.00 4.75 -27.56
CA LEU A 14 1.90 3.94 -28.04
C LEU A 14 1.52 4.44 -29.44
N LYS A 15 1.83 3.66 -30.46
CA LYS A 15 1.40 3.94 -31.82
C LYS A 15 -0.02 3.43 -32.01
N VAL A 16 -0.92 4.37 -32.29
CA VAL A 16 -2.36 4.08 -32.41
C VAL A 16 -2.76 4.19 -33.87
N THR A 17 -3.39 3.12 -34.39
CA THR A 17 -3.89 3.06 -35.77
C THR A 17 -5.39 2.80 -35.82
N GLY A 18 -6.10 3.54 -36.67
CA GLY A 18 -7.56 3.45 -36.87
C GLY A 18 -8.33 4.61 -36.23
N ARG A 19 -9.41 4.30 -35.51
CA ARG A 19 -10.35 5.29 -34.95
C ARG A 19 -10.38 5.23 -33.42
N LEU A 20 -10.29 6.39 -32.78
CA LEU A 20 -10.51 6.55 -31.33
C LEU A 20 -11.89 7.17 -31.07
N ASP A 21 -12.89 6.30 -31.07
CA ASP A 21 -14.29 6.63 -30.81
C ASP A 21 -14.85 5.92 -29.57
N ALA A 22 -16.16 6.07 -29.32
CA ALA A 22 -16.81 5.46 -28.16
C ALA A 22 -16.61 3.92 -28.08
N THR A 23 -16.43 3.25 -29.21
CA THR A 23 -16.21 1.80 -29.28
C THR A 23 -14.83 1.41 -28.75
N TRP A 24 -13.82 2.26 -29.00
CA TRP A 24 -12.41 1.94 -28.75
C TRP A 24 -11.79 2.73 -27.59
N ALA A 25 -12.49 3.73 -27.06
CA ALA A 25 -12.01 4.58 -25.97
C ALA A 25 -11.62 3.77 -24.72
N GLU A 26 -12.44 2.81 -24.30
CA GLU A 26 -12.15 2.01 -23.11
C GLU A 26 -10.97 1.04 -23.34
N HIS A 27 -10.90 0.44 -24.53
CA HIS A 27 -9.78 -0.43 -24.90
C HIS A 27 -8.44 0.35 -24.94
N PHE A 28 -8.46 1.56 -25.51
CA PHE A 28 -7.32 2.47 -25.50
C PHE A 28 -6.89 2.86 -24.09
N HIS A 29 -7.88 3.19 -23.25
CA HIS A 29 -7.64 3.56 -21.87
C HIS A 29 -6.98 2.42 -21.10
N LYS A 30 -7.53 1.21 -21.19
CA LYS A 30 -6.98 0.02 -20.53
C LYS A 30 -5.54 -0.28 -20.96
N ALA A 31 -5.23 -0.22 -22.26
CA ALA A 31 -3.86 -0.42 -22.76
C ALA A 31 -2.88 0.66 -22.26
N SER A 32 -3.36 1.90 -22.12
CA SER A 32 -2.58 2.99 -21.55
C SER A 32 -2.36 2.79 -20.05
N GLN A 33 -3.38 2.36 -19.31
CA GLN A 33 -3.30 2.01 -17.89
C GLN A 33 -2.35 0.84 -17.64
N GLU A 34 -2.38 -0.20 -18.47
CA GLU A 34 -1.42 -1.32 -18.42
C GLU A 34 0.02 -0.82 -18.59
N THR A 35 0.24 0.16 -19.46
CA THR A 35 1.56 0.78 -19.64
C THR A 35 1.99 1.60 -18.43
N ILE A 36 1.06 2.32 -17.79
CA ILE A 36 1.32 3.07 -16.56
C ILE A 36 1.61 2.10 -15.40
N ARG A 37 0.85 1.00 -15.30
CA ARG A 37 1.03 -0.10 -14.34
C ARG A 37 2.38 -0.81 -14.49
N ASP A 38 2.86 -0.93 -15.72
CA ASP A 38 4.22 -1.44 -15.99
C ASP A 38 5.32 -0.50 -15.43
N GLY A 39 4.98 0.71 -14.97
CA GLY A 39 5.92 1.69 -14.40
C GLY A 39 6.38 2.76 -15.39
N HIS A 40 5.75 2.84 -16.55
CA HIS A 40 6.10 3.85 -17.55
C HIS A 40 5.25 5.11 -17.38
N HIS A 41 5.81 6.10 -16.68
CA HIS A 41 5.12 7.34 -16.36
C HIS A 41 5.31 8.44 -17.42
N HIS A 42 6.12 8.22 -18.45
CA HIS A 42 6.27 9.16 -19.57
C HIS A 42 5.70 8.53 -20.84
N LEU A 43 4.44 8.86 -21.15
CA LEU A 43 3.69 8.29 -22.26
C LEU A 43 3.59 9.28 -23.42
N ARG A 44 3.79 8.79 -24.64
CA ARG A 44 3.46 9.49 -25.87
C ARG A 44 2.51 8.65 -26.71
N ILE A 45 1.52 9.30 -27.30
CA ILE A 45 0.62 8.68 -28.26
C ILE A 45 1.09 9.10 -29.64
N ASP A 46 1.64 8.16 -30.42
CA ASP A 46 1.88 8.40 -31.83
C ASP A 46 0.56 8.24 -32.59
N ALA A 47 0.03 9.38 -33.02
CA ALA A 47 -1.26 9.50 -33.69
C ALA A 47 -1.11 9.57 -35.22
N SER A 48 0.03 9.14 -35.78
CA SER A 48 0.27 9.13 -37.23
C SER A 48 -0.71 8.22 -37.98
N GLY A 49 -1.13 7.12 -37.35
CA GLY A 49 -2.13 6.18 -37.88
C GLY A 49 -3.56 6.48 -37.43
N LEU A 50 -3.80 7.57 -36.68
CA LEU A 50 -5.12 7.89 -36.16
C LEU A 50 -5.92 8.70 -37.18
N GLU A 51 -6.95 8.06 -37.73
CA GLU A 51 -7.80 8.60 -38.80
C GLU A 51 -8.99 9.41 -38.26
N TYR A 52 -9.42 9.11 -37.02
CA TYR A 52 -10.61 9.73 -36.43
C TYR A 52 -10.52 9.81 -34.90
N LEU A 53 -10.98 10.94 -34.34
CA LEU A 53 -11.05 11.20 -32.91
C LEU A 53 -12.43 11.79 -32.56
N SER A 54 -13.19 11.12 -31.68
CA SER A 54 -14.47 11.62 -31.16
C SER A 54 -14.33 12.23 -29.76
N SER A 55 -15.40 12.85 -29.24
CA SER A 55 -15.45 13.34 -27.85
C SER A 55 -15.19 12.25 -26.81
N ALA A 56 -15.58 10.99 -27.06
CA ALA A 56 -15.26 9.87 -26.16
C ALA A 56 -13.76 9.56 -26.14
N GLY A 57 -13.11 9.63 -27.31
CA GLY A 57 -11.67 9.48 -27.43
C GLY A 57 -10.90 10.61 -26.74
N ILE A 58 -11.39 11.85 -26.91
CA ILE A 58 -10.85 13.03 -26.21
C ILE A 58 -10.91 12.85 -24.69
N ARG A 59 -12.06 12.42 -24.14
CA ARG A 59 -12.19 12.16 -22.71
C ARG A 59 -11.20 11.10 -22.22
N SER A 60 -10.99 10.05 -23.02
CA SER A 60 -10.01 9.02 -22.70
C SER A 60 -8.58 9.58 -22.64
N LEU A 61 -8.20 10.46 -23.57
CA LEU A 61 -6.88 11.12 -23.57
C LEU A 61 -6.69 12.00 -22.32
N ILE A 62 -7.71 12.77 -21.95
CA ILE A 62 -7.69 13.64 -20.75
C ILE A 62 -7.58 12.78 -19.47
N ARG A 63 -8.31 11.66 -19.40
CA ARG A 63 -8.26 10.75 -18.25
C ARG A 63 -6.83 10.23 -18.03
N ILE A 64 -6.19 9.76 -19.10
CA ILE A 64 -4.80 9.29 -19.08
C ILE A 64 -3.83 10.42 -18.67
N GLN A 65 -4.02 11.63 -19.20
CA GLN A 65 -3.22 12.79 -18.80
C GLN A 65 -3.32 13.03 -17.29
N ARG A 66 -4.52 13.05 -16.73
CA ARG A 66 -4.74 13.28 -15.28
C ARG A 66 -4.08 12.19 -14.44
N GLU A 67 -4.25 10.92 -14.83
CA GLU A 67 -3.61 9.77 -14.16
C GLU A 67 -2.08 9.89 -14.17
N LEU A 68 -1.49 10.28 -15.31
CA LEU A 68 -0.05 10.50 -15.43
C LEU A 68 0.43 11.72 -14.64
N THR A 69 -0.29 12.84 -14.68
CA THR A 69 0.03 14.04 -13.90
C THR A 69 0.00 13.74 -12.39
N ALA A 70 -0.97 12.94 -11.93
CA ALA A 70 -1.07 12.51 -10.53
C ALA A 70 0.16 11.71 -10.06
N VAL A 71 0.92 11.11 -10.99
CA VAL A 71 2.16 10.37 -10.70
C VAL A 71 3.43 11.10 -11.13
N LYS A 72 3.35 12.43 -11.32
CA LYS A 72 4.45 13.28 -11.83
C LYS A 72 5.03 12.79 -13.18
N GLY A 73 4.22 12.06 -13.93
CA GLY A 73 4.50 11.60 -15.27
C GLY A 73 4.30 12.68 -16.33
N SER A 74 4.59 12.34 -17.59
CA SER A 74 4.31 13.23 -18.72
C SER A 74 3.44 12.51 -19.76
N PHE A 75 2.48 13.25 -20.31
CA PHE A 75 1.62 12.79 -21.39
C PHE A 75 1.77 13.73 -22.57
N GLY A 76 1.71 13.20 -23.80
CA GLY A 76 1.70 14.01 -25.00
C GLY A 76 1.32 13.22 -26.24
N ILE A 77 0.86 13.92 -27.27
CA ILE A 77 0.48 13.35 -28.56
C ILE A 77 1.52 13.80 -29.57
N ILE A 78 2.15 12.85 -30.27
CA ILE A 78 3.13 13.10 -31.32
C ILE A 78 2.56 12.66 -32.68
N HIS A 79 3.02 13.30 -33.74
CA HIS A 79 2.63 13.00 -35.12
C HIS A 79 1.11 12.95 -35.38
N PRO A 80 0.26 13.85 -34.84
CA PRO A 80 -1.16 13.80 -35.15
C PRO A 80 -1.39 14.07 -36.65
N SER A 81 -2.27 13.28 -37.27
CA SER A 81 -2.79 13.60 -38.61
C SER A 81 -3.43 15.00 -38.63
N THR A 82 -3.53 15.63 -39.79
CA THR A 82 -4.14 16.97 -39.95
C THR A 82 -5.53 17.03 -39.34
N PHE A 83 -6.36 16.02 -39.60
CA PHE A 83 -7.71 15.93 -39.04
C PHE A 83 -7.72 15.82 -37.50
N VAL A 84 -6.84 15.00 -36.91
CA VAL A 84 -6.72 14.84 -35.46
C VAL A 84 -6.19 16.12 -34.80
N SER A 85 -5.20 16.77 -35.41
CA SER A 85 -4.63 18.04 -34.95
C SER A 85 -5.69 19.15 -34.92
N ASP A 86 -6.47 19.30 -35.99
CA ASP A 86 -7.57 20.26 -36.07
C ASP A 86 -8.64 19.98 -35.01
N THR A 87 -8.98 18.71 -34.80
CA THR A 87 -9.95 18.28 -33.77
C THR A 87 -9.47 18.62 -32.35
N LEU A 88 -8.20 18.35 -32.03
CA LEU A 88 -7.61 18.71 -30.73
C LEU A 88 -7.59 20.22 -30.51
N ARG A 89 -7.28 21.00 -31.56
CA ARG A 89 -7.29 22.47 -31.51
C ARG A 89 -8.70 23.02 -31.27
N LEU A 90 -9.69 22.56 -32.03
CA LEU A 90 -11.09 22.95 -31.86
C LEU A 90 -11.66 22.57 -30.48
N SER A 91 -11.09 21.54 -29.85
CA SER A 91 -11.48 21.08 -28.51
C SER A 91 -10.71 21.75 -27.37
N GLY A 92 -9.83 22.72 -27.65
CA GLY A 92 -9.03 23.43 -26.63
C GLY A 92 -7.85 22.62 -26.06
N LEU A 93 -7.48 21.50 -26.70
CA LEU A 93 -6.48 20.54 -26.21
C LEU A 93 -5.16 20.59 -26.98
N GLN A 94 -4.89 21.71 -27.65
CA GLN A 94 -3.67 21.91 -28.43
C GLN A 94 -2.39 21.72 -27.59
N LEU A 95 -2.45 22.03 -26.29
CA LEU A 95 -1.34 21.83 -25.34
C LEU A 95 -0.95 20.35 -25.14
N LEU A 96 -1.81 19.40 -25.53
CA LEU A 96 -1.48 17.98 -25.50
C LEU A 96 -0.56 17.57 -26.66
N ILE A 97 -0.49 18.37 -27.73
CA ILE A 97 0.39 18.10 -28.87
C ILE A 97 1.81 18.42 -28.43
N ALA A 98 2.62 17.37 -28.29
CA ALA A 98 4.02 17.48 -27.91
C ALA A 98 4.89 17.48 -29.17
N SER A 99 5.94 18.28 -29.17
CA SER A 99 7.04 18.14 -30.12
C SER A 99 7.69 16.77 -29.94
N ASP A 100 8.12 16.14 -31.04
CA ASP A 100 8.94 14.91 -30.94
C ASP A 100 10.35 15.20 -30.38
N THR A 101 10.72 16.49 -30.38
CA THR A 101 11.92 17.02 -29.76
C THR A 101 11.79 17.01 -28.24
N GLU A 102 12.81 16.48 -27.58
CA GLU A 102 12.99 16.63 -26.13
C GLU A 102 12.74 18.10 -25.73
N PRO A 103 11.99 18.38 -24.65
CA PRO A 103 12.36 19.53 -23.87
C PRO A 103 13.77 19.22 -23.36
N SER A 104 14.78 19.87 -23.93
CA SER A 104 16.05 20.01 -23.25
C SER A 104 15.71 20.57 -21.88
N ALA A 105 15.74 19.71 -20.88
CA ALA A 105 16.01 20.16 -19.54
C ALA A 105 17.37 20.84 -19.66
N THR A 106 17.38 22.16 -19.70
CA THR A 106 18.50 22.94 -19.23
C THR A 106 18.71 22.52 -17.79
N THR A 107 19.52 21.48 -17.62
CA THR A 107 20.17 21.14 -16.38
C THR A 107 21.10 22.30 -16.09
N GLU A 108 20.59 23.33 -15.41
CA GLU A 108 21.45 24.07 -14.51
C GLU A 108 21.88 23.07 -13.43
N THR A 109 22.99 22.39 -13.71
CA THR A 109 23.79 21.69 -12.71
C THR A 109 24.33 22.72 -11.74
N VAL A 110 23.50 23.15 -10.80
CA VAL A 110 24.00 23.54 -9.49
C VAL A 110 24.30 22.23 -8.79
N GLN A 111 25.57 21.84 -8.76
CA GLN A 111 26.05 20.79 -7.88
C GLN A 111 25.79 21.23 -6.43
N PRO A 112 24.96 20.53 -5.63
CA PRO A 112 25.14 20.54 -4.20
C PRO A 112 26.29 19.58 -3.91
N ALA A 113 27.32 20.08 -3.25
CA ALA A 113 28.42 19.27 -2.76
C ALA A 113 27.89 18.08 -1.92
N GLY A 114 28.30 16.87 -2.30
CA GLY A 114 28.30 15.69 -1.45
C GLY A 114 26.94 15.15 -1.00
N ILE A 115 26.22 14.47 -1.89
CA ILE A 115 25.22 13.46 -1.47
C ILE A 115 25.89 12.09 -1.58
N PRO A 116 26.01 11.31 -0.49
CA PRO A 116 26.60 9.98 -0.55
C PRO A 116 25.74 9.04 -1.42
N SER A 117 26.40 8.30 -2.31
CA SER A 117 25.79 7.28 -3.16
C SER A 117 24.98 6.26 -2.33
N PRO A 118 23.81 5.80 -2.82
CA PRO A 118 23.02 4.80 -2.10
C PRO A 118 23.82 3.50 -1.96
N SER A 119 23.96 3.05 -0.72
CA SER A 119 24.57 1.77 -0.36
C SER A 119 23.69 0.64 -0.89
N MET A 120 24.22 -0.15 -1.82
CA MET A 120 23.55 -1.34 -2.36
C MET A 120 23.41 -2.39 -1.24
N VAL A 121 22.20 -2.51 -0.68
CA VAL A 121 21.82 -3.61 0.23
C VAL A 121 21.53 -4.86 -0.63
N GLN A 122 21.81 -6.06 -0.12
CA GLN A 122 21.73 -7.35 -0.84
C GLN A 122 20.57 -7.44 -1.84
N SER A 123 20.87 -7.84 -3.09
CA SER A 123 19.87 -7.96 -4.15
C SER A 123 19.07 -9.24 -3.98
N ILE A 124 17.77 -9.12 -3.70
CA ILE A 124 16.84 -10.21 -3.98
C ILE A 124 16.80 -10.36 -5.51
N PRO A 125 17.07 -11.56 -6.07
CA PRO A 125 17.15 -11.75 -7.51
C PRO A 125 15.91 -11.21 -8.21
N GLY A 126 16.12 -10.35 -9.21
CA GLY A 126 15.03 -9.80 -10.01
C GLY A 126 14.24 -8.66 -9.37
N ILE A 127 14.59 -8.21 -8.16
CA ILE A 127 14.01 -7.04 -7.50
C ILE A 127 15.10 -5.98 -7.27
N ARG A 128 14.86 -4.79 -7.82
CA ARG A 128 15.70 -3.61 -7.58
C ARG A 128 15.24 -2.91 -6.32
N PHE A 129 16.19 -2.59 -5.44
CA PHE A 129 15.97 -1.73 -4.26
C PHE A 129 16.67 -0.38 -4.40
N GLU A 130 16.01 0.66 -3.94
CA GLU A 130 16.59 2.00 -3.76
C GLU A 130 16.35 2.42 -2.30
N SER A 131 17.41 2.82 -1.60
CA SER A 131 17.32 3.28 -0.21
C SER A 131 17.59 4.77 -0.15
N HIS A 132 16.64 5.50 0.42
CA HIS A 132 16.74 6.94 0.64
C HIS A 132 16.76 7.22 2.15
N PRO A 133 17.85 7.78 2.69
CA PRO A 133 17.86 8.19 4.09
C PRO A 133 16.88 9.34 4.32
N LEU A 134 16.16 9.27 5.43
CA LEU A 134 15.23 10.29 5.91
C LEU A 134 15.84 10.94 7.17
N ALA A 135 15.30 10.64 8.36
CA ALA A 135 15.88 11.11 9.61
C ALA A 135 17.07 10.21 10.02
N ALA A 136 18.29 10.77 10.07
CA ALA A 136 19.50 10.01 10.41
C ALA A 136 19.43 9.27 11.77
N GLN A 137 18.65 9.80 12.72
CA GLN A 137 18.37 9.20 14.03
C GLN A 137 16.90 8.77 14.18
N GLY A 138 16.23 8.50 13.05
CA GLY A 138 14.85 8.06 13.04
C GLY A 138 14.68 6.78 13.87
N LEU A 139 13.74 6.83 14.80
CA LEU A 139 13.46 5.76 15.75
C LEU A 139 11.95 5.78 16.04
N ILE A 140 11.34 4.61 15.99
CA ILE A 140 9.94 4.42 16.38
C ILE A 140 9.88 3.92 17.81
N THR A 141 9.11 4.61 18.65
CA THR A 141 8.74 4.12 19.98
C THR A 141 7.43 3.35 19.86
N VAL A 142 7.46 2.07 20.22
CA VAL A 142 6.33 1.16 20.13
C VAL A 142 5.73 0.90 21.49
N ARG A 143 4.40 0.89 21.56
CA ARG A 143 3.61 0.56 22.74
C ARG A 143 2.58 -0.48 22.37
N GLY A 144 2.38 -1.45 23.26
CA GLY A 144 1.32 -2.44 23.14
C GLY A 144 0.16 -2.08 24.05
N HIS A 145 -1.04 -2.27 23.53
CA HIS A 145 -2.28 -1.90 24.19
C HIS A 145 -3.29 -3.02 24.12
N GLY A 146 -4.28 -2.92 25.02
CA GLY A 146 -5.22 -3.98 25.27
C GLY A 146 -4.58 -5.18 25.97
N ARG A 147 -5.41 -5.99 26.63
CA ARG A 147 -4.96 -7.15 27.43
C ARG A 147 -5.66 -8.43 27.03
N TRP A 148 -6.42 -8.40 25.94
CA TRP A 148 -7.11 -9.58 25.46
C TRP A 148 -6.09 -10.65 25.07
N LYS A 149 -6.33 -11.85 25.58
CA LYS A 149 -5.61 -13.05 25.15
C LYS A 149 -6.44 -13.69 24.05
N PRO A 150 -5.87 -13.94 22.86
CA PRO A 150 -6.61 -14.53 21.75
C PRO A 150 -7.44 -15.73 22.17
N TRP A 151 -8.69 -15.76 21.68
CA TRP A 151 -9.68 -16.82 21.91
C TRP A 151 -10.19 -16.95 23.36
N GLN A 152 -9.88 -16.00 24.25
CA GLN A 152 -10.49 -15.90 25.58
C GLN A 152 -11.66 -14.89 25.59
N PRO A 153 -12.61 -14.96 26.55
CA PRO A 153 -13.64 -13.94 26.71
C PRO A 153 -13.05 -12.55 27.02
N VAL A 154 -13.44 -11.52 26.25
CA VAL A 154 -13.00 -10.13 26.47
C VAL A 154 -13.65 -9.55 27.73
N GLN A 155 -12.84 -9.15 28.70
CA GLN A 155 -13.27 -8.40 29.88
C GLN A 155 -13.25 -6.89 29.62
N ASP A 156 -14.05 -6.10 30.35
CA ASP A 156 -14.08 -4.64 30.15
C ASP A 156 -12.72 -3.98 30.39
N GLY A 157 -11.94 -4.50 31.34
CA GLY A 157 -10.58 -4.04 31.63
C GLY A 157 -9.51 -4.47 30.62
N ASP A 158 -9.88 -5.28 29.62
CA ASP A 158 -8.99 -5.67 28.54
C ASP A 158 -8.95 -4.64 27.41
N ALA A 159 -9.99 -3.80 27.31
CA ALA A 159 -10.10 -2.78 26.29
C ALA A 159 -9.57 -1.42 26.80
N VAL A 160 -8.96 -0.65 25.90
CA VAL A 160 -8.52 0.72 26.16
C VAL A 160 -8.84 1.60 24.95
N GLU A 161 -9.21 2.85 25.19
CA GLU A 161 -9.40 3.82 24.12
C GLU A 161 -8.06 4.37 23.64
N ILE A 162 -7.87 4.42 22.32
CA ILE A 162 -6.68 4.98 21.68
C ILE A 162 -7.08 5.89 20.54
N GLY A 163 -6.50 7.08 20.51
CA GLY A 163 -6.56 7.98 19.36
C GLY A 163 -5.41 7.75 18.38
N PHE A 164 -5.70 7.95 17.09
CA PHE A 164 -4.75 7.82 15.98
C PHE A 164 -4.59 9.16 15.25
N PRO A 165 -3.93 10.16 15.87
CA PRO A 165 -3.57 11.39 15.18
C PRO A 165 -2.51 11.12 14.09
N VAL A 166 -2.26 12.11 13.23
CA VAL A 166 -1.29 12.04 12.11
C VAL A 166 0.07 11.40 12.47
N ASN A 167 0.60 11.67 13.67
CA ASN A 167 1.91 11.17 14.12
C ASN A 167 1.89 9.77 14.74
N VAL A 168 0.73 9.13 14.88
CA VAL A 168 0.57 7.79 15.46
C VAL A 168 0.07 6.83 14.40
N PHE A 169 0.77 5.71 14.23
CA PHE A 169 0.32 4.60 13.40
C PHE A 169 0.17 3.35 14.23
N GLY A 170 -0.60 2.38 13.75
CA GLY A 170 -0.80 1.14 14.48
C GLY A 170 -1.67 0.14 13.75
N LEU A 171 -1.81 -1.01 14.39
CA LEU A 171 -2.64 -2.11 13.94
C LEU A 171 -3.15 -2.90 15.15
N GLY A 172 -4.10 -3.80 14.90
CA GLY A 172 -4.58 -4.74 15.89
C GLY A 172 -6.07 -5.02 15.76
N ILE A 173 -6.70 -5.35 16.89
CA ILE A 173 -8.12 -5.67 17.02
C ILE A 173 -8.80 -4.61 17.90
N GLY A 174 -9.82 -3.96 17.34
CA GLY A 174 -10.55 -2.88 17.99
C GLY A 174 -11.85 -2.56 17.27
N ALA A 175 -12.59 -1.57 17.74
CA ALA A 175 -13.76 -1.05 17.05
C ALA A 175 -14.10 0.37 17.52
N PRO A 176 -14.69 1.23 16.65
CA PRO A 176 -15.22 2.51 17.07
C PRO A 176 -16.40 2.33 18.02
N GLY A 177 -16.46 3.16 19.06
CA GLY A 177 -17.55 3.16 20.04
C GLY A 177 -17.29 4.13 21.19
N LYS A 178 -18.37 4.66 21.78
CA LYS A 178 -18.27 5.60 22.92
C LYS A 178 -17.64 4.97 24.16
N ASP A 179 -17.77 3.65 24.26
CA ASP A 179 -17.30 2.82 25.37
C ASP A 179 -17.14 1.37 24.88
N VAL A 180 -16.50 0.55 25.71
CA VAL A 180 -16.26 -0.88 25.44
C VAL A 180 -17.55 -1.62 25.11
N GLY A 181 -18.65 -1.33 25.82
CA GLY A 181 -19.94 -2.00 25.63
C GLY A 181 -20.51 -1.76 24.22
N SER A 182 -20.43 -0.53 23.70
CA SER A 182 -20.90 -0.16 22.37
C SER A 182 -20.03 -0.70 21.22
N ALA A 183 -18.76 -0.97 21.48
CA ALA A 183 -17.78 -1.51 20.54
C ALA A 183 -17.77 -3.06 20.53
N ARG A 184 -18.21 -3.69 21.63
CA ARG A 184 -18.04 -5.11 21.95
C ARG A 184 -18.47 -6.09 20.87
N SER A 185 -19.56 -5.81 20.15
CA SER A 185 -20.07 -6.73 19.13
C SER A 185 -19.36 -6.62 17.79
N ARG A 186 -18.41 -5.68 17.63
CA ARG A 186 -17.77 -5.39 16.34
C ARG A 186 -16.25 -5.39 16.37
N PHE A 187 -15.59 -5.69 17.51
CA PHE A 187 -14.12 -5.82 17.54
C PHE A 187 -13.63 -6.69 16.38
N GLY A 188 -12.75 -6.12 15.58
CA GLY A 188 -12.22 -6.68 14.33
C GLY A 188 -10.91 -6.00 13.96
N GLU A 189 -10.31 -6.41 12.85
CA GLU A 189 -9.00 -5.94 12.42
C GLU A 189 -9.03 -4.46 12.07
N PHE A 190 -8.00 -3.72 12.47
CA PHE A 190 -7.80 -2.34 12.04
C PHE A 190 -6.36 -2.05 11.66
N ILE A 191 -6.19 -0.97 10.93
CA ILE A 191 -4.90 -0.35 10.60
C ILE A 191 -5.08 1.17 10.66
N ALA A 192 -4.05 1.87 11.12
CA ALA A 192 -4.05 3.33 11.14
C ALA A 192 -2.67 3.88 10.79
N ALA A 193 -2.63 4.94 10.00
CA ALA A 193 -1.42 5.70 9.67
C ALA A 193 -1.80 7.11 9.20
N SER A 194 -1.00 8.11 9.57
CA SER A 194 -1.13 9.48 9.06
C SER A 194 -2.53 10.08 9.22
N GLY A 195 -3.23 9.74 10.32
CA GLY A 195 -4.58 10.24 10.60
C GLY A 195 -5.69 9.53 9.83
N HIS A 196 -5.38 8.51 9.03
CA HIS A 196 -6.35 7.63 8.41
C HIS A 196 -6.43 6.32 9.19
N LEU A 197 -7.65 5.87 9.48
CA LEU A 197 -7.95 4.63 10.18
C LEU A 197 -8.91 3.82 9.32
N SER A 198 -8.59 2.56 9.08
CA SER A 198 -9.51 1.60 8.46
C SER A 198 -9.72 0.42 9.40
N TRP A 199 -10.95 -0.08 9.44
CA TRP A 199 -11.36 -1.11 10.35
C TRP A 199 -12.39 -2.03 9.70
N LEU A 200 -12.14 -3.34 9.76
CA LEU A 200 -13.08 -4.36 9.31
C LEU A 200 -13.88 -4.84 10.53
N PRO A 201 -15.20 -4.61 10.58
CA PRO A 201 -16.01 -5.05 11.71
C PRO A 201 -16.02 -6.57 11.83
N GLY A 202 -15.85 -7.07 13.05
CA GLY A 202 -16.06 -8.48 13.36
C GLY A 202 -17.54 -8.87 13.45
N ASP A 203 -18.44 -8.26 12.67
CA ASP A 203 -19.88 -8.57 12.69
C ASP A 203 -20.35 -9.36 11.45
N GLY A 204 -19.40 -9.78 10.62
CA GLY A 204 -19.64 -10.53 9.38
C GLY A 204 -19.60 -9.66 8.13
N ALA A 205 -19.34 -8.35 8.25
CA ALA A 205 -19.04 -7.49 7.11
C ALA A 205 -17.80 -7.98 6.33
N ASP A 206 -17.83 -7.80 5.01
CA ASP A 206 -16.73 -8.12 4.08
C ASP A 206 -15.96 -6.88 3.60
N THR A 207 -16.51 -5.68 3.85
CA THR A 207 -15.91 -4.39 3.51
C THR A 207 -15.48 -3.63 4.77
N PRO A 208 -14.25 -3.10 4.83
CA PRO A 208 -13.82 -2.23 5.92
C PRO A 208 -14.53 -0.88 5.88
N ASP A 209 -14.75 -0.31 7.05
CA ASP A 209 -15.13 1.09 7.24
C ASP A 209 -13.88 1.94 7.56
N TYR A 210 -13.99 3.25 7.51
CA TYR A 210 -12.86 4.15 7.73
C TYR A 210 -13.22 5.45 8.45
N LEU A 211 -12.23 6.00 9.14
CA LEU A 211 -12.29 7.28 9.85
C LEU A 211 -11.04 8.08 9.51
N GLU A 212 -11.21 9.38 9.30
CA GLU A 212 -10.12 10.28 8.94
C GLU A 212 -10.06 11.45 9.89
N GLN A 213 -8.84 11.85 10.23
CA GLN A 213 -8.60 13.05 10.99
C GLN A 213 -9.03 14.28 10.18
N ALA A 214 -9.91 15.09 10.76
CA ALA A 214 -10.40 16.32 10.15
C ALA A 214 -10.49 17.41 11.22
N GLU A 215 -9.79 18.53 11.01
CA GLU A 215 -9.73 19.65 11.96
C GLU A 215 -9.36 19.21 13.39
N GLN A 216 -10.32 19.21 14.31
CA GLN A 216 -10.15 18.82 15.72
C GLN A 216 -10.55 17.37 16.00
N PHE A 217 -11.13 16.66 15.03
CA PHE A 217 -11.54 15.27 15.19
C PHE A 217 -10.33 14.35 14.99
N ILE A 218 -10.02 13.54 16.01
CA ILE A 218 -8.99 12.49 15.97
C ILE A 218 -9.71 11.14 15.96
N PRO A 219 -9.47 10.27 14.96
CA PRO A 219 -10.03 8.92 14.94
C PRO A 219 -9.61 8.14 16.19
N SER A 220 -10.55 7.48 16.86
CA SER A 220 -10.27 6.64 18.02
C SER A 220 -10.98 5.30 17.97
N LEU A 221 -10.40 4.30 18.64
CA LEU A 221 -10.96 2.96 18.81
C LEU A 221 -10.91 2.52 20.26
N GLN A 222 -11.89 1.71 20.66
CA GLN A 222 -11.75 0.80 21.78
C GLN A 222 -10.94 -0.40 21.28
N VAL A 223 -9.68 -0.55 21.71
CA VAL A 223 -8.81 -1.65 21.28
C VAL A 223 -8.67 -2.70 22.37
N ILE A 224 -8.74 -3.97 21.97
CA ILE A 224 -8.52 -5.12 22.87
C ILE A 224 -7.14 -5.75 22.68
N GLN A 225 -6.52 -5.49 21.53
CA GLN A 225 -5.15 -5.88 21.20
C GLN A 225 -4.61 -4.89 20.17
N SER A 226 -3.48 -4.23 20.44
CA SER A 226 -2.85 -3.34 19.46
C SER A 226 -1.36 -3.14 19.71
N LEU A 227 -0.62 -2.87 18.62
CA LEU A 227 0.66 -2.20 18.64
C LEU A 227 0.54 -0.83 17.97
N THR A 228 1.03 0.21 18.65
CA THR A 228 1.12 1.59 18.12
C THR A 228 2.57 2.04 18.05
N GLY A 229 2.93 2.75 17.00
CA GLY A 229 4.23 3.38 16.82
C GLY A 229 4.13 4.90 16.72
N GLU A 230 5.07 5.60 17.34
CA GLU A 230 5.25 7.05 17.21
C GLU A 230 6.75 7.37 17.04
N GLY A 231 7.08 8.32 16.17
CA GLY A 231 8.44 8.78 15.94
C GLY A 231 8.70 9.13 14.49
N SER A 232 9.96 9.10 14.09
CA SER A 232 10.38 9.42 12.72
C SER A 232 10.97 8.20 12.03
N PHE A 233 10.62 7.99 10.76
CA PHE A 233 11.26 6.97 9.93
C PHE A 233 12.68 7.39 9.52
N SER A 234 13.60 6.43 9.48
CA SER A 234 15.01 6.68 9.15
C SER A 234 15.32 6.46 7.69
N HIS A 235 14.52 5.64 7.00
CA HIS A 235 14.70 5.32 5.59
C HIS A 235 13.35 5.28 4.86
N LEU A 236 13.38 5.63 3.59
CA LEU A 236 12.40 5.22 2.59
C LEU A 236 13.08 4.20 1.68
N LEU A 237 12.60 2.96 1.75
CA LEU A 237 12.95 1.88 0.84
C LEU A 237 11.97 1.84 -0.32
N ARG A 238 12.48 1.88 -1.54
CA ARG A 238 11.71 1.59 -2.73
C ARG A 238 12.12 0.25 -3.31
N PHE A 239 11.15 -0.46 -3.86
CA PHE A 239 11.41 -1.69 -4.59
C PHE A 239 10.57 -1.79 -5.84
N SER A 240 11.11 -2.43 -6.87
CA SER A 240 10.43 -2.67 -8.14
C SER A 240 11.04 -3.88 -8.85
N PRO A 241 10.29 -4.58 -9.71
CA PRO A 241 10.82 -5.72 -10.41
C PRO A 241 11.74 -5.26 -11.55
N GLU A 242 12.85 -5.96 -11.76
CA GLU A 242 13.77 -5.69 -12.87
C GLU A 242 13.19 -6.17 -14.20
N GLU A 243 12.37 -7.22 -14.16
CA GLU A 243 11.70 -7.82 -15.30
C GLU A 243 10.24 -8.15 -14.94
N LYS A 244 9.36 -8.22 -15.95
CA LYS A 244 7.96 -8.56 -15.71
C LYS A 244 7.81 -9.96 -15.11
N GLY A 245 6.92 -10.08 -14.12
CA GLY A 245 6.61 -11.36 -13.47
C GLY A 245 7.38 -11.61 -12.18
N HIS A 246 8.37 -10.78 -11.83
CA HIS A 246 9.00 -10.83 -10.51
C HIS A 246 8.16 -10.08 -9.47
N PHE A 247 8.16 -10.60 -8.25
CA PHE A 247 7.51 -10.02 -7.08
C PHE A 247 8.37 -10.23 -5.83
N LEU A 248 8.15 -9.39 -4.84
CA LEU A 248 8.80 -9.42 -3.54
C LEU A 248 7.85 -10.05 -2.51
N ASN A 249 8.28 -11.12 -1.85
CA ASN A 249 7.52 -11.72 -0.76
C ASN A 249 7.60 -10.86 0.52
N LEU A 250 6.59 -10.96 1.39
CA LEU A 250 6.51 -10.23 2.65
C LEU A 250 7.72 -10.45 3.57
N SER A 251 8.12 -11.71 3.76
CA SER A 251 9.26 -12.09 4.61
C SER A 251 10.58 -11.53 4.07
N ASP A 252 10.73 -11.44 2.75
CA ASP A 252 11.90 -10.87 2.10
C ASP A 252 11.93 -9.34 2.24
N LEU A 253 10.77 -8.67 2.16
CA LEU A 253 10.65 -7.24 2.49
C LEU A 253 11.04 -6.99 3.96
N PHE A 254 10.58 -7.82 4.89
CA PHE A 254 10.92 -7.67 6.31
C PHE A 254 12.40 -7.88 6.58
N LEU A 255 13.02 -8.88 5.94
CA LEU A 255 14.46 -9.09 6.00
C LEU A 255 15.20 -7.85 5.47
N GLN A 256 14.79 -7.33 4.32
CA GLN A 256 15.40 -6.15 3.70
C GLN A 256 15.28 -4.90 4.59
N VAL A 257 14.14 -4.72 5.26
CA VAL A 257 13.94 -3.62 6.21
C VAL A 257 14.94 -3.72 7.36
N LEU A 258 15.04 -4.89 8.01
CA LEU A 258 15.97 -5.09 9.13
C LEU A 258 17.45 -4.90 8.72
N GLN A 259 17.80 -5.32 7.50
CA GLN A 259 19.15 -5.09 6.95
C GLN A 259 19.42 -3.61 6.69
N THR A 260 18.44 -2.90 6.11
CA THR A 260 18.55 -1.47 5.80
C THR A 260 18.67 -0.63 7.06
N THR A 261 17.84 -0.92 8.06
CA THR A 261 17.86 -0.22 9.35
C THR A 261 19.01 -0.66 10.25
N GLN A 262 19.74 -1.72 9.86
CA GLN A 262 20.82 -2.35 10.63
C GLN A 262 20.41 -2.64 12.09
N SER A 263 19.17 -3.12 12.27
CA SER A 263 18.56 -3.31 13.59
C SER A 263 17.97 -4.71 13.75
N ASN A 264 17.86 -5.15 15.00
CA ASN A 264 17.17 -6.41 15.34
C ASN A 264 15.65 -6.26 15.42
N ALA A 265 15.14 -5.03 15.48
CA ALA A 265 13.72 -4.75 15.45
C ALA A 265 13.47 -3.47 14.64
N ALA A 266 12.39 -3.45 13.89
CA ALA A 266 12.01 -2.32 13.04
C ALA A 266 10.50 -2.23 12.89
N ALA A 267 10.02 -1.02 12.64
CA ALA A 267 8.63 -0.77 12.25
C ALA A 267 8.62 -0.23 10.82
N LEU A 268 7.54 -0.51 10.10
CA LEU A 268 7.33 0.00 8.76
C LEU A 268 5.89 0.40 8.48
N ILE A 269 5.76 1.33 7.54
CA ILE A 269 4.54 1.62 6.80
C ILE A 269 4.90 1.51 5.32
N ALA A 270 4.13 0.78 4.53
CA ALA A 270 4.40 0.61 3.11
C ALA A 270 3.15 0.82 2.26
N LEU A 271 3.30 1.59 1.17
CA LEU A 271 2.35 1.59 0.07
C LEU A 271 2.87 0.68 -1.02
N VAL A 272 2.08 -0.33 -1.39
CA VAL A 272 2.52 -1.43 -2.26
C VAL A 272 1.51 -1.69 -3.37
N GLU A 273 2.00 -2.02 -4.55
CA GLU A 273 1.20 -2.68 -5.59
C GLU A 273 1.14 -4.16 -5.28
N VAL A 274 -0.08 -4.68 -5.12
CA VAL A 274 -0.32 -6.04 -4.63
C VAL A 274 -0.20 -7.03 -5.79
N GLU A 275 0.69 -8.00 -5.66
CA GLU A 275 0.65 -9.21 -6.48
C GLU A 275 -0.45 -10.14 -5.94
N GLY A 276 -0.45 -10.34 -4.62
CA GLY A 276 -1.55 -10.95 -3.89
C GLY A 276 -1.31 -10.99 -2.39
N LEU A 277 -2.37 -10.95 -1.60
CA LEU A 277 -2.32 -11.00 -0.15
C LEU A 277 -2.78 -12.36 0.36
N VAL A 278 -2.09 -12.86 1.38
CA VAL A 278 -2.44 -14.03 2.19
C VAL A 278 -2.62 -13.54 3.61
N GLY A 279 -3.74 -13.91 4.23
CA GLY A 279 -4.12 -13.31 5.50
C GLY A 279 -5.39 -13.89 6.09
N ALA A 280 -5.74 -13.37 7.25
CA ALA A 280 -6.97 -13.68 7.97
C ALA A 280 -7.69 -12.41 8.42
N ALA A 281 -8.97 -12.55 8.67
CA ALA A 281 -9.81 -11.53 9.29
C ALA A 281 -10.87 -12.17 10.18
N LEU A 282 -11.28 -11.50 11.25
CA LEU A 282 -12.32 -11.96 12.15
C LEU A 282 -13.68 -11.86 11.46
N SER A 283 -14.32 -13.01 11.29
CA SER A 283 -15.72 -13.07 10.84
C SER A 283 -16.70 -12.80 11.99
N ARG A 284 -16.22 -12.93 13.23
CA ARG A 284 -17.03 -12.70 14.43
C ARG A 284 -16.21 -12.07 15.55
N SER A 285 -16.82 -11.12 16.23
CA SER A 285 -16.15 -10.27 17.20
C SER A 285 -15.80 -11.04 18.47
N PRO A 286 -14.52 -11.01 18.92
CA PRO A 286 -14.10 -11.63 20.17
C PRO A 286 -14.86 -11.15 21.41
N GLY A 287 -15.47 -9.96 21.35
CA GLY A 287 -16.28 -9.45 22.45
C GLY A 287 -17.56 -10.24 22.71
N LEU A 288 -17.91 -11.16 21.81
CA LEU A 288 -19.04 -12.09 21.92
C LEU A 288 -18.67 -13.48 22.47
N ILE A 289 -17.38 -13.75 22.70
CA ILE A 289 -16.92 -15.04 23.24
C ILE A 289 -17.44 -15.20 24.68
N GLN A 290 -18.11 -16.31 24.95
CA GLN A 290 -18.57 -16.70 26.27
C GLN A 290 -17.60 -17.68 26.93
N THR A 291 -17.70 -17.85 28.25
CA THR A 291 -16.78 -18.71 29.04
C THR A 291 -16.75 -20.17 28.59
N ASN A 292 -17.84 -20.68 27.99
CA ASN A 292 -17.94 -22.05 27.51
C ASN A 292 -17.64 -22.20 26.00
N ASP A 293 -17.34 -21.11 25.31
CA ASP A 293 -16.99 -21.16 23.89
C ASP A 293 -15.53 -21.60 23.73
N HIS A 294 -15.24 -22.32 22.65
CA HIS A 294 -13.89 -22.77 22.31
C HIS A 294 -13.52 -22.32 20.89
N PRO A 295 -13.51 -21.01 20.61
CA PRO A 295 -13.40 -20.48 19.25
C PRO A 295 -12.05 -20.77 18.60
N GLY A 296 -11.01 -21.04 19.38
CA GLY A 296 -9.70 -21.44 18.86
C GLY A 296 -9.63 -22.88 18.35
N ASP A 297 -10.61 -23.72 18.68
CA ASP A 297 -10.61 -25.15 18.36
C ASP A 297 -11.29 -25.44 17.02
N PHE A 298 -10.88 -26.53 16.38
CA PHE A 298 -11.55 -27.04 15.19
C PHE A 298 -12.80 -27.84 15.57
N PRO A 299 -13.95 -27.67 14.88
CA PRO A 299 -14.17 -26.84 13.68
C PRO A 299 -14.61 -25.40 13.96
N GLU A 300 -14.81 -25.02 15.24
CA GLU A 300 -15.45 -23.77 15.64
C GLU A 300 -14.74 -22.53 15.07
N ILE A 301 -13.41 -22.54 15.01
CA ILE A 301 -12.58 -21.45 14.47
C ILE A 301 -13.03 -20.94 13.09
N ARG A 302 -13.63 -21.80 12.26
CA ARG A 302 -14.16 -21.42 10.93
C ARG A 302 -15.31 -20.42 10.98
N ASN A 303 -16.01 -20.33 12.11
CA ASN A 303 -17.10 -19.38 12.32
C ASN A 303 -16.61 -18.03 12.86
N TRP A 304 -15.37 -17.98 13.35
CA TRP A 304 -14.78 -16.81 13.99
C TRP A 304 -13.72 -16.14 13.13
N LEU A 305 -13.05 -16.88 12.26
CA LEU A 305 -11.95 -16.41 11.44
C LEU A 305 -12.14 -16.81 9.97
N GLY A 306 -12.20 -15.80 9.11
CA GLY A 306 -12.01 -15.95 7.68
C GLY A 306 -10.52 -16.07 7.38
N PHE A 307 -10.11 -17.10 6.66
CA PHE A 307 -8.73 -17.32 6.27
C PHE A 307 -8.61 -17.52 4.76
N CYS A 308 -7.74 -16.74 4.14
CA CYS A 308 -7.40 -16.87 2.73
C CYS A 308 -5.99 -17.41 2.62
N GLY A 309 -5.89 -18.73 2.42
CA GLY A 309 -4.63 -19.41 2.09
C GLY A 309 -4.20 -19.22 0.63
N GLU A 310 -5.05 -18.57 -0.17
CA GLU A 310 -4.79 -18.16 -1.53
C GLU A 310 -4.51 -16.66 -1.62
N ARG A 311 -3.66 -16.26 -2.56
CA ARG A 311 -3.36 -14.87 -2.90
C ARG A 311 -4.58 -14.19 -3.49
N ILE A 312 -5.13 -13.24 -2.74
CA ILE A 312 -6.28 -12.42 -3.13
C ILE A 312 -5.90 -10.95 -3.33
N HIS A 313 -6.83 -10.16 -3.87
CA HIS A 313 -6.65 -8.72 -4.12
C HIS A 313 -5.46 -8.36 -5.05
N GLY A 314 -5.06 -9.27 -5.94
CA GLY A 314 -4.06 -8.96 -6.95
C GLY A 314 -4.47 -7.77 -7.83
N GLN A 315 -3.48 -7.00 -8.28
CA GLN A 315 -3.65 -5.75 -9.04
C GLN A 315 -4.25 -4.57 -8.26
N ALA A 316 -4.49 -4.71 -6.95
CA ALA A 316 -4.87 -3.61 -6.08
C ALA A 316 -3.64 -2.84 -5.57
N GLN A 317 -3.88 -1.77 -4.82
CA GLN A 317 -2.89 -1.17 -3.94
C GLN A 317 -3.18 -1.57 -2.50
N ALA A 318 -2.17 -1.59 -1.64
CA ALA A 318 -2.40 -1.72 -0.21
C ALA A 318 -1.51 -0.77 0.59
N LEU A 319 -2.04 -0.32 1.73
CA LEU A 319 -1.26 0.24 2.82
C LEU A 319 -1.00 -0.88 3.84
N VAL A 320 0.27 -1.14 4.12
CA VAL A 320 0.73 -2.14 5.06
C VAL A 320 1.38 -1.44 6.25
N VAL A 321 1.02 -1.83 7.46
CA VAL A 321 1.72 -1.46 8.70
C VAL A 321 2.27 -2.75 9.28
N ALA A 322 3.53 -2.73 9.72
CA ALA A 322 4.11 -3.89 10.37
C ALA A 322 5.13 -3.53 11.46
N PHE A 323 5.20 -4.38 12.46
CA PHE A 323 6.21 -4.38 13.52
C PHE A 323 6.98 -5.70 13.46
N LEU A 324 8.32 -5.63 13.52
CA LEU A 324 9.22 -6.75 13.27
C LEU A 324 10.24 -6.88 14.42
N SER A 325 10.63 -8.11 14.77
CA SER A 325 11.76 -8.38 15.68
C SER A 325 12.45 -9.71 15.37
N ARG A 326 13.78 -9.76 15.45
CA ARG A 326 14.60 -10.99 15.49
C ARG A 326 14.79 -11.53 16.91
N ASP A 327 14.39 -10.76 17.90
CA ASP A 327 14.46 -11.12 19.31
C ASP A 327 13.08 -10.95 19.95
N PRO A 328 12.18 -11.93 19.77
CA PRO A 328 10.83 -11.85 20.31
C PRO A 328 10.81 -11.92 21.83
N ALA A 329 11.85 -12.46 22.49
CA ALA A 329 11.92 -12.55 23.95
C ALA A 329 11.97 -11.17 24.63
N HIS A 330 12.41 -10.14 23.89
CA HIS A 330 12.43 -8.76 24.35
C HIS A 330 11.29 -7.89 23.78
N ALA A 331 10.45 -8.45 22.90
CA ALA A 331 9.20 -7.82 22.51
C ALA A 331 8.21 -7.97 23.68
N PRO A 332 7.77 -6.90 24.35
CA PRO A 332 6.97 -6.99 25.58
C PRO A 332 5.58 -7.61 25.38
N PHE A 333 5.22 -8.00 24.15
CA PHE A 333 3.86 -8.33 23.77
C PHE A 333 3.82 -9.63 22.97
N SER A 334 2.93 -10.54 23.36
CA SER A 334 2.59 -11.79 22.67
C SER A 334 1.87 -11.57 21.33
N GLN A 335 2.07 -10.42 20.69
CA GLN A 335 1.38 -9.99 19.47
C GLN A 335 2.25 -10.20 18.23
N LEU A 336 3.58 -10.29 18.38
CA LEU A 336 4.45 -10.71 17.27
C LEU A 336 4.48 -12.24 17.19
N SER A 337 4.26 -12.77 15.99
CA SER A 337 4.32 -14.21 15.72
C SER A 337 5.50 -14.53 14.79
N PRO A 338 6.22 -15.65 14.99
CA PRO A 338 7.29 -16.06 14.08
C PRO A 338 6.74 -16.30 12.68
N LEU A 339 7.46 -15.86 11.65
CA LEU A 339 7.16 -16.20 10.26
C LEU A 339 7.54 -17.65 10.00
N THR A 340 6.70 -18.41 9.32
CA THR A 340 6.98 -19.81 9.03
C THR A 340 8.13 -19.98 8.04
N SER A 341 8.22 -19.08 7.05
CA SER A 341 9.25 -19.03 6.02
C SER A 341 10.60 -18.51 6.55
N ARG A 342 10.58 -17.73 7.62
CA ARG A 342 11.74 -17.13 8.29
C ARG A 342 11.56 -17.11 9.81
N PRO A 343 11.70 -18.27 10.51
CA PRO A 343 11.42 -18.37 11.94
C PRO A 343 12.28 -17.47 12.83
N GLU A 344 13.40 -16.97 12.30
CA GLU A 344 14.26 -15.98 12.95
C GLU A 344 13.65 -14.57 13.01
N ILE A 345 12.54 -14.32 12.31
CA ILE A 345 11.81 -13.05 12.33
C ILE A 345 10.41 -13.31 12.90
N SER A 346 10.04 -12.55 13.91
CA SER A 346 8.66 -12.42 14.38
C SER A 346 8.06 -11.10 13.92
N ALA A 347 6.82 -11.13 13.46
CA ALA A 347 6.13 -9.96 12.94
C ALA A 347 4.64 -9.93 13.31
N HIS A 348 4.05 -8.74 13.24
CA HIS A 348 2.62 -8.50 13.21
C HIS A 348 2.38 -7.45 12.14
N ALA A 349 1.59 -7.79 11.13
CA ALA A 349 1.37 -6.95 9.96
C ALA A 349 -0.08 -6.96 9.53
N HIS A 350 -0.65 -5.79 9.31
CA HIS A 350 -1.99 -5.63 8.74
C HIS A 350 -1.87 -4.90 7.40
N ALA A 351 -2.79 -5.20 6.47
CA ALA A 351 -2.90 -4.49 5.21
C ALA A 351 -4.33 -4.08 4.95
N VAL A 352 -4.55 -2.80 4.63
CA VAL A 352 -5.80 -2.35 4.02
C VAL A 352 -5.60 -2.27 2.51
N VAL A 353 -6.56 -2.83 1.79
CA VAL A 353 -6.60 -2.91 0.33
C VAL A 353 -7.41 -1.73 -0.19
N LEU A 354 -6.85 -1.05 -1.19
CA LEU A 354 -7.41 0.12 -1.83
C LEU A 354 -7.47 -0.11 -3.34
N PRO A 355 -8.40 0.55 -4.05
CA PRO A 355 -8.37 0.61 -5.51
C PRO A 355 -6.99 1.01 -6.04
N TYR A 356 -6.60 0.45 -7.18
CA TYR A 356 -5.28 0.66 -7.74
C TYR A 356 -5.03 2.14 -8.06
N ARG A 357 -3.95 2.69 -7.48
CA ARG A 357 -3.35 3.96 -7.89
C ARG A 357 -1.85 3.76 -8.12
N PRO A 358 -1.29 4.22 -9.26
CA PRO A 358 0.13 4.02 -9.51
C PRO A 358 0.98 4.80 -8.51
N LEU A 359 2.05 4.17 -8.03
CA LEU A 359 2.97 4.78 -7.06
C LEU A 359 3.85 5.85 -7.73
N GLN A 360 3.93 7.02 -7.10
CA GLN A 360 4.85 8.08 -7.51
C GLN A 360 6.31 7.62 -7.37
N GLN A 361 7.18 8.07 -8.28
CA GLN A 361 8.62 7.80 -8.25
C GLN A 361 9.37 8.76 -7.30
N GLY A 362 10.59 8.36 -6.91
CA GLY A 362 11.49 9.15 -6.08
C GLY A 362 11.12 9.17 -4.60
N VAL A 363 11.67 10.15 -3.87
CA VAL A 363 11.44 10.29 -2.43
C VAL A 363 10.05 10.82 -2.16
N LEU A 364 9.30 10.08 -1.36
CA LEU A 364 7.91 10.37 -1.00
C LEU A 364 7.81 10.76 0.47
N GLU A 365 6.97 11.76 0.74
CA GLU A 365 6.58 12.15 2.09
C GLU A 365 5.39 11.27 2.51
N LEU A 366 5.45 10.70 3.71
CA LEU A 366 4.52 9.66 4.18
C LEU A 366 3.09 10.19 4.27
N GLU A 367 2.90 11.31 4.97
CA GLU A 367 1.56 11.86 5.26
C GLU A 367 0.83 12.18 3.95
N LYS A 368 1.50 12.90 3.05
CA LYS A 368 0.95 13.22 1.71
C LYS A 368 0.66 11.98 0.88
N SER A 369 1.49 10.95 0.99
CA SER A 369 1.32 9.73 0.19
C SER A 369 0.16 8.88 0.71
N VAL A 370 0.01 8.77 2.03
CA VAL A 370 -1.12 8.09 2.65
C VAL A 370 -2.41 8.85 2.36
N GLY A 371 -2.44 10.17 2.60
CA GLY A 371 -3.63 10.98 2.32
C GLY A 371 -4.08 10.88 0.86
N ALA A 372 -3.14 10.89 -0.09
CA ALA A 372 -3.47 10.74 -1.50
C ALA A 372 -4.06 9.37 -1.87
N VAL A 373 -3.77 8.29 -1.14
CA VAL A 373 -4.37 6.97 -1.47
C VAL A 373 -5.77 6.81 -0.91
N PHE A 374 -6.13 7.55 0.15
CA PHE A 374 -7.49 7.58 0.71
C PHE A 374 -8.38 8.67 0.08
N GLU A 375 -7.78 9.67 -0.57
CA GLU A 375 -8.52 10.67 -1.36
C GLU A 375 -9.29 9.99 -2.52
N ASP A 376 -10.62 10.03 -2.46
CA ASP A 376 -11.57 9.43 -3.40
C ASP A 376 -11.48 7.89 -3.57
N ASN A 377 -10.91 7.19 -2.58
CA ASN A 377 -10.77 5.73 -2.60
C ASN A 377 -11.27 5.11 -1.28
N GLU A 378 -12.31 4.30 -1.37
CA GLU A 378 -12.82 3.54 -0.24
C GLU A 378 -12.01 2.23 -0.09
N PRO A 379 -11.66 1.83 1.15
CA PRO A 379 -11.10 0.51 1.43
C PRO A 379 -12.00 -0.63 0.91
N ILE A 380 -11.39 -1.61 0.23
CA ILE A 380 -12.11 -2.75 -0.35
C ILE A 380 -11.77 -4.08 0.32
N GLY A 381 -10.89 -4.06 1.33
CA GLY A 381 -10.49 -5.24 2.08
C GLY A 381 -9.49 -4.87 3.17
N LEU A 382 -9.42 -5.66 4.22
CA LEU A 382 -8.44 -5.49 5.29
C LEU A 382 -8.09 -6.86 5.85
N LEU A 383 -6.80 -7.15 5.98
CA LEU A 383 -6.29 -8.45 6.38
C LEU A 383 -5.20 -8.31 7.43
N HIS A 384 -5.24 -9.18 8.44
CA HIS A 384 -4.05 -9.56 9.20
C HIS A 384 -3.21 -10.48 8.31
N LEU A 385 -2.03 -10.02 7.90
CA LEU A 385 -1.15 -10.78 7.02
C LEU A 385 -0.49 -11.93 7.78
N ILE A 386 -0.68 -13.15 7.29
CA ILE A 386 -0.09 -14.38 7.83
C ILE A 386 0.46 -15.24 6.68
N GLU A 387 1.29 -16.23 7.02
CA GLU A 387 1.82 -17.17 6.05
C GLU A 387 1.05 -18.49 6.10
N ASP A 388 0.80 -19.08 4.93
CA ASP A 388 0.25 -20.42 4.79
C ASP A 388 1.34 -21.38 4.30
N ASP A 389 1.86 -22.21 5.19
CA ASP A 389 2.90 -23.20 4.92
C ASP A 389 2.36 -24.60 4.60
N ARG A 390 1.04 -24.76 4.48
CA ARG A 390 0.40 -26.08 4.31
C ARG A 390 0.80 -26.69 2.95
N PRO A 391 1.43 -27.89 2.92
CA PRO A 391 2.06 -28.46 1.71
C PRO A 391 1.13 -28.74 0.51
N ALA A 392 -0.19 -28.86 0.74
CA ALA A 392 -1.14 -29.31 -0.28
C ALA A 392 -1.87 -28.16 -1.00
N ILE A 393 -1.99 -26.98 -0.39
CA ILE A 393 -2.85 -25.87 -0.84
C ILE A 393 -2.21 -24.49 -0.59
N GLY A 394 -1.27 -24.36 0.35
CA GLY A 394 -0.75 -23.06 0.79
C GLY A 394 -0.10 -22.29 -0.35
N LEU A 395 -0.68 -21.14 -0.73
CA LEU A 395 -0.11 -20.25 -1.74
C LEU A 395 1.04 -19.39 -1.18
N GLY A 396 1.55 -19.75 0.00
CA GLY A 396 2.71 -19.16 0.64
C GLY A 396 2.36 -17.91 1.43
N GLN A 397 2.94 -16.79 1.04
CA GLN A 397 2.87 -15.53 1.77
C GLN A 397 2.45 -14.38 0.85
N SER A 398 2.02 -13.28 1.46
CA SER A 398 1.72 -12.04 0.74
C SER A 398 2.90 -11.60 -0.11
N ALA A 399 2.61 -11.07 -1.30
CA ALA A 399 3.61 -10.66 -2.28
C ALA A 399 3.25 -9.34 -2.96
N PHE A 400 4.29 -8.59 -3.33
CA PHE A 400 4.19 -7.23 -3.82
C PHE A 400 4.98 -7.08 -5.12
N VAL A 401 4.41 -6.36 -6.09
CA VAL A 401 5.10 -6.09 -7.36
C VAL A 401 6.14 -4.99 -7.14
N ARG A 402 5.71 -3.84 -6.62
CA ARG A 402 6.56 -2.68 -6.32
C ARG A 402 6.01 -1.94 -5.10
N GLY A 403 6.82 -1.11 -4.46
CA GLY A 403 6.38 -0.39 -3.27
C GLY A 403 7.31 0.71 -2.80
N ALA A 404 6.76 1.52 -1.90
CA ALA A 404 7.44 2.54 -1.12
C ALA A 404 7.22 2.22 0.37
N CYS A 405 8.29 1.96 1.10
CA CYS A 405 8.28 1.47 2.48
C CYS A 405 9.08 2.44 3.36
N TRP A 406 8.38 3.20 4.20
CA TRP A 406 8.99 4.00 5.26
C TRP A 406 9.31 3.08 6.44
N CYS A 407 10.57 3.00 6.84
CA CYS A 407 11.00 2.10 7.90
C CYS A 407 12.05 2.74 8.82
N ALA A 408 12.05 2.29 10.07
CA ALA A 408 13.00 2.70 11.09
C ALA A 408 13.23 1.59 12.12
N PRO A 409 14.40 1.58 12.80
CA PRO A 409 14.56 0.85 14.04
C PRO A 409 13.42 1.17 15.00
N LEU A 410 13.01 0.17 15.79
CA LEU A 410 12.04 0.39 16.86
C LEU A 410 12.66 0.14 18.24
N LYS A 411 12.09 0.79 19.25
CA LYS A 411 12.26 0.44 20.66
C LYS A 411 10.89 0.27 21.30
N PHE A 412 10.79 -0.63 22.26
CA PHE A 412 9.57 -0.78 23.04
C PHE A 412 9.59 0.14 24.26
N SER A 413 8.50 0.87 24.48
CA SER A 413 8.27 1.62 25.71
C SER A 413 7.70 0.72 26.79
N LYS A 414 8.08 0.97 28.05
CA LYS A 414 7.50 0.33 29.24
C LYS A 414 6.33 1.11 29.84
N GLU A 415 6.06 2.31 29.35
CA GLU A 415 5.01 3.20 29.86
C GLU A 415 3.78 3.18 28.92
N PRO A 416 2.55 3.44 29.42
CA PRO A 416 1.38 3.69 28.57
C PRO A 416 1.48 5.04 27.84
N LEU A 417 0.67 5.27 26.79
CA LEU A 417 0.49 6.62 26.20
C LEU A 417 -0.17 7.52 27.26
N SER A 418 0.33 8.76 27.38
CA SER A 418 -0.23 9.80 28.25
C SER A 418 -1.50 10.41 27.68
#